data_AF-A0A1A8I697-F1
#
_entry.id   AF-A0A1A8I697-F1
#
_cell.length_a   1.000
_cell.length_b   1.000
_cell.length_c   1.000
_cell.angle_alpha   90.00
_cell.angle_beta   90.00
_cell.angle_gamma   90.00
#
_symmetry.space_group_name_H-M   'P 1'
#
loop_
_entity.id
_entity.type
_entity.pdbx_description
1 polymer ?
#
loop_
_entity_poly.entity_id
_entity_poly.type
_entity_poly.pdbx_seq_one_letter_code
_entity_poly.pdbx_strand_id
1 'polypeptide(L)'
;MSLQQAIKFYCLPEVPRVQGLRPMIKEDAPGIHSLLQKNLSKFHLSPLLSLQEVEHWFLPRENVNDTYVVEGDDGTLTDVVSFYGVSQRVLNHPVHTGLRAAYLLCITSAATELAELMKDTLILAKSKGFDVLCALDVMDNTSFLEKLKFTISDKR
;
A
#
# COMPACT_ATOMS: atom_id res chain seq x y z
N MET A 1 -15.76 -17.74 14.58
CA MET A 1 -16.18 -16.34 14.37
C MET A 1 -17.35 -16.34 13.39
N SER A 2 -18.45 -15.62 13.69
CA SER A 2 -19.59 -15.46 12.76
C SER A 2 -19.32 -14.37 11.72
N LEU A 3 -20.12 -14.30 10.65
CA LEU A 3 -19.98 -13.26 9.61
C LEU A 3 -20.12 -11.84 10.17
N GLN A 4 -21.13 -11.59 11.03
CA GLN A 4 -21.31 -10.28 11.66
C GLN A 4 -20.12 -9.89 12.55
N GLN A 5 -19.56 -10.86 13.27
CA GLN A 5 -18.34 -10.64 14.06
C GLN A 5 -17.16 -10.30 13.15
N ALA A 6 -17.01 -10.98 12.01
CA ALA A 6 -15.95 -10.72 11.04
C ALA A 6 -16.05 -9.31 10.44
N ILE A 7 -17.26 -8.90 10.00
CA ILE A 7 -17.51 -7.55 9.45
C ILE A 7 -17.13 -6.49 10.48
N LYS A 8 -17.57 -6.65 11.73
CA LYS A 8 -17.22 -5.71 12.80
C LYS A 8 -15.72 -5.70 13.09
N PHE A 9 -15.07 -6.86 13.04
CA PHE A 9 -13.64 -7.02 13.32
C PHE A 9 -12.76 -6.38 12.23
N TYR A 10 -13.11 -6.51 10.95
CA TYR A 10 -12.37 -5.96 9.82
C TYR A 10 -12.88 -4.59 9.34
N CYS A 11 -13.81 -3.97 10.07
CA CYS A 11 -14.34 -2.67 9.70
C CYS A 11 -13.22 -1.61 9.70
N LEU A 12 -13.21 -0.81 8.63
CA LEU A 12 -12.30 0.31 8.42
C LEU A 12 -13.11 1.60 8.35
N PRO A 13 -12.54 2.75 8.77
CA PRO A 13 -13.12 4.07 8.54
C PRO A 13 -13.35 4.35 7.05
N GLU A 14 -14.15 5.37 6.75
CA GLU A 14 -14.44 5.78 5.37
C GLU A 14 -13.39 6.72 4.79
N VAL A 15 -12.72 7.51 5.65
CA VAL A 15 -11.79 8.56 5.23
C VAL A 15 -10.41 8.32 5.87
N PRO A 16 -9.31 8.46 5.10
CA PRO A 16 -7.94 8.51 5.62
C PRO A 16 -7.77 9.61 6.69
N ARG A 17 -6.81 9.43 7.59
CA ARG A 17 -6.50 10.35 8.69
C ARG A 17 -5.19 11.10 8.50
N VAL A 18 -4.22 10.52 7.79
CA VAL A 18 -2.92 11.10 7.53
C VAL A 18 -3.11 12.36 6.69
N GLN A 19 -2.66 13.49 7.22
CA GLN A 19 -2.75 14.79 6.54
C GLN A 19 -1.75 14.84 5.40
N GLY A 20 -2.10 15.53 4.31
CA GLY A 20 -1.23 15.62 3.13
C GLY A 20 -1.19 14.35 2.26
N LEU A 21 -1.94 13.30 2.61
CA LEU A 21 -2.04 12.09 1.79
C LEU A 21 -2.79 12.37 0.48
N ARG A 22 -2.09 12.25 -0.65
CA ARG A 22 -2.64 12.48 -1.99
C ARG A 22 -2.06 11.49 -3.01
N PRO A 23 -2.73 11.29 -4.15
CA PRO A 23 -2.14 10.54 -5.26
C PRO A 23 -0.81 11.16 -5.71
N MET A 24 0.12 10.30 -6.12
CA MET A 24 1.39 10.72 -6.72
C MET A 24 1.15 11.43 -8.07
N ILE A 25 1.88 12.51 -8.31
CA ILE A 25 2.05 13.16 -9.62
C ILE A 25 3.47 12.93 -10.15
N LYS A 26 3.71 13.28 -11.43
CA LYS A 26 5.02 13.01 -12.06
C LYS A 26 6.16 13.77 -11.39
N GLU A 27 5.87 14.99 -10.94
CA GLU A 27 6.79 15.91 -10.29
C GLU A 27 7.30 15.38 -8.94
N ASP A 28 6.58 14.42 -8.33
CA ASP A 28 6.98 13.78 -7.08
C ASP A 28 8.09 12.73 -7.27
N ALA A 29 8.36 12.28 -8.51
CA ALA A 29 9.28 11.17 -8.78
C ALA A 29 10.69 11.37 -8.20
N PRO A 30 11.33 12.57 -8.27
CA PRO A 30 12.62 12.79 -7.62
C PRO A 30 12.57 12.68 -6.09
N GLY A 31 11.48 13.15 -5.47
CA GLY A 31 11.30 13.05 -4.01
C GLY A 31 11.11 11.61 -3.56
N ILE A 32 10.28 10.85 -4.28
CA ILE A 32 10.09 9.41 -4.04
C ILE A 32 11.39 8.65 -4.23
N HIS A 33 12.15 8.95 -5.29
CA HIS A 33 13.45 8.33 -5.55
C HIS A 33 14.40 8.51 -4.35
N SER A 34 14.51 9.73 -3.83
CA SER A 34 15.33 10.02 -2.65
C SER A 34 14.85 9.30 -1.39
N LEU A 35 13.53 9.26 -1.14
CA LEU A 35 12.95 8.57 0.01
C LEU A 35 13.20 7.07 -0.05
N LEU A 36 12.94 6.45 -1.21
CA LEU A 36 13.17 5.04 -1.45
C LEU A 36 14.65 4.69 -1.30
N GLN A 37 15.56 5.47 -1.90
CA GLN A 37 16.99 5.20 -1.79
C GLN A 37 17.47 5.25 -0.33
N LYS A 38 17.02 6.24 0.44
CA LYS A 38 17.36 6.39 1.87
C LYS A 38 16.79 5.24 2.72
N ASN A 39 15.58 4.77 2.41
CA ASN A 39 14.98 3.67 3.16
C ASN A 39 15.60 2.32 2.78
N LEU A 40 15.78 2.09 1.48
CA LEU A 40 16.28 0.84 0.93
C LEU A 40 17.76 0.58 1.27
N SER A 41 18.54 1.61 1.55
CA SER A 41 19.94 1.47 1.99
C SER A 41 20.09 0.79 3.36
N LYS A 42 19.00 0.63 4.13
CA LYS A 42 19.00 -0.08 5.41
C LYS A 42 19.02 -1.61 5.24
N PHE A 43 18.63 -2.11 4.07
CA PHE A 43 18.45 -3.54 3.83
C PHE A 43 19.64 -4.13 3.06
N HIS A 44 19.96 -5.39 3.36
CA HIS A 44 21.08 -6.11 2.73
C HIS A 44 20.91 -6.31 1.21
N LEU A 45 19.66 -6.43 0.75
CA LEU A 45 19.32 -6.55 -0.66
C LEU A 45 18.28 -5.49 -0.99
N SER A 46 18.60 -4.63 -1.95
CA SER A 46 17.71 -3.58 -2.42
C SER A 46 17.88 -3.32 -3.91
N PRO A 47 16.79 -2.95 -4.61
CA PRO A 47 16.89 -2.49 -5.99
C PRO A 47 17.53 -1.10 -6.04
N LEU A 48 18.44 -0.90 -6.98
CA LEU A 48 18.92 0.43 -7.37
C LEU A 48 18.03 0.92 -8.50
N LEU A 49 17.13 1.85 -8.19
CA LEU A 49 16.22 2.43 -9.16
C LEU A 49 16.81 3.71 -9.74
N SER A 50 16.68 3.89 -11.04
CA SER A 50 16.81 5.17 -11.73
C SER A 50 15.53 5.99 -11.60
N LEU A 51 15.60 7.30 -11.91
CA LEU A 51 14.42 8.17 -11.92
C LEU A 51 13.35 7.67 -12.92
N GLN A 52 13.79 7.18 -14.09
CA GLN A 52 12.89 6.63 -15.11
C GLN A 52 12.17 5.36 -14.60
N GLU A 53 12.85 4.51 -13.84
CA GLU A 53 12.23 3.34 -13.22
C GLU A 53 11.25 3.75 -12.12
N VAL A 54 11.56 4.77 -11.32
CA VAL A 54 10.60 5.30 -10.34
C VAL A 54 9.33 5.79 -11.04
N GLU A 55 9.46 6.60 -12.09
CA GLU A 55 8.29 7.02 -12.89
C GLU A 55 7.53 5.81 -13.47
N HIS A 56 8.25 4.79 -13.97
CA HIS A 56 7.62 3.64 -14.57
C HIS A 56 6.81 2.79 -13.57
N TRP A 57 7.37 2.54 -12.39
CA TRP A 57 6.81 1.63 -11.39
C TRP A 57 5.80 2.31 -10.44
N PHE A 58 5.94 3.60 -10.20
CA PHE A 58 5.17 4.31 -9.17
C PHE A 58 4.18 5.34 -9.73
N LEU A 59 4.31 5.79 -10.98
CA LEU A 59 3.28 6.67 -11.53
C LEU A 59 1.93 5.91 -11.59
N PRO A 60 0.85 6.41 -10.97
CA PRO A 60 -0.42 5.69 -10.91
C PRO A 60 -1.01 5.44 -12.28
N ARG A 61 -1.46 4.20 -12.53
CA ARG A 61 -2.12 3.77 -13.76
C ARG A 61 -3.41 3.07 -13.40
N GLU A 62 -4.50 3.52 -14.01
CA GLU A 62 -5.83 2.98 -13.76
C GLU A 62 -5.84 1.45 -13.93
N ASN A 63 -6.39 0.76 -12.93
CA ASN A 63 -6.48 -0.71 -12.88
C ASN A 63 -5.14 -1.48 -12.86
N VAL A 64 -4.00 -0.80 -12.68
CA VAL A 64 -2.68 -1.43 -12.60
C VAL A 64 -2.06 -1.17 -11.23
N ASN A 65 -1.72 0.08 -10.92
CA ASN A 65 -1.08 0.47 -9.67
C ASN A 65 -1.65 1.78 -9.15
N ASP A 66 -1.60 1.91 -7.83
CA ASP A 66 -1.97 3.10 -7.11
C ASP A 66 -0.82 3.46 -6.18
N THR A 67 -0.36 4.70 -6.29
CA THR A 67 0.71 5.26 -5.47
C THR A 67 0.25 6.56 -4.86
N TYR A 68 0.49 6.69 -3.56
CA TYR A 68 0.14 7.84 -2.76
C TYR A 68 1.39 8.35 -2.06
N VAL A 69 1.45 9.67 -1.93
CA VAL A 69 2.51 10.37 -1.21
C VAL A 69 1.88 11.19 -0.09
N VAL A 70 2.67 11.43 0.95
CA VAL A 70 2.35 12.39 2.01
C VAL A 70 3.24 13.60 1.82
N GLU A 71 2.62 14.75 1.64
CA GLU A 71 3.27 16.04 1.56
C GLU A 71 3.13 16.77 2.90
N GLY A 72 4.27 17.15 3.48
CA GLY A 72 4.31 17.96 4.70
C GLY A 72 3.91 19.41 4.45
N ASP A 73 3.69 20.17 5.53
CA ASP A 73 3.28 21.58 5.46
C ASP A 73 4.29 22.48 4.71
N ASP A 74 5.55 22.05 4.62
CA ASP A 74 6.64 22.73 3.91
C ASP A 74 6.73 22.35 2.40
N GLY A 75 5.82 21.51 1.92
CA GLY A 75 5.81 20.99 0.55
C GLY A 75 6.80 19.85 0.30
N THR A 76 7.48 19.34 1.33
CA THR A 76 8.39 18.21 1.19
C THR A 76 7.64 16.88 1.28
N LEU A 77 8.04 15.92 0.46
CA LEU A 77 7.50 14.56 0.55
C LEU A 77 8.13 13.84 1.73
N THR A 78 7.28 13.38 2.65
CA THR A 78 7.72 12.66 3.85
C THR A 78 7.59 11.16 3.67
N ASP A 79 6.48 10.72 3.07
CA ASP A 79 6.09 9.32 3.06
C ASP A 79 5.55 8.92 1.67
N VAL A 80 5.69 7.64 1.32
CA VAL A 80 5.20 7.07 0.07
C VAL A 80 4.66 5.66 0.31
N VAL A 81 3.54 5.34 -0.32
CA VAL A 81 2.96 4.00 -0.33
C VAL A 81 2.45 3.65 -1.72
N SER A 82 2.71 2.43 -2.15
CA SER A 82 2.32 1.94 -3.47
C SER A 82 1.81 0.51 -3.39
N PHE A 83 0.73 0.23 -4.10
CA PHE A 83 0.20 -1.11 -4.29
C PHE A 83 -0.30 -1.32 -5.72
N TYR A 84 -0.35 -2.57 -6.16
CA TYR A 84 -0.86 -2.93 -7.49
C TYR A 84 -2.03 -3.90 -7.39
N GLY A 85 -2.93 -3.81 -8.36
CA GLY A 85 -4.15 -4.61 -8.41
C GLY A 85 -3.96 -5.88 -9.22
N VAL A 86 -4.43 -7.01 -8.68
CA VAL A 86 -4.54 -8.27 -9.41
C VAL A 86 -5.97 -8.78 -9.28
N SER A 87 -6.63 -8.97 -10.42
CA SER A 87 -7.97 -9.56 -10.47
C SER A 87 -7.88 -11.04 -10.84
N GLN A 88 -8.46 -11.90 -10.02
CA GLN A 88 -8.50 -13.34 -10.22
C GLN A 88 -9.92 -13.80 -10.48
N ARG A 89 -10.10 -14.80 -11.32
CA ARG A 89 -11.40 -15.44 -11.54
C ARG A 89 -11.67 -16.45 -10.42
N VAL A 90 -12.84 -16.36 -9.81
CA VAL A 90 -13.32 -17.36 -8.85
C VAL A 90 -13.99 -18.49 -9.65
N LEU A 91 -13.52 -19.72 -9.42
CA LEU A 91 -14.04 -20.89 -10.12
C LEU A 91 -15.22 -21.50 -9.36
N ASN A 92 -16.28 -21.86 -10.08
CA ASN A 92 -17.40 -22.66 -9.58
C ASN A 92 -18.14 -22.08 -8.35
N HIS A 93 -18.16 -20.75 -8.20
CA HIS A 93 -18.90 -20.10 -7.13
C HIS A 93 -20.21 -19.48 -7.68
N PRO A 94 -21.37 -19.73 -7.06
CA PRO A 94 -22.68 -19.39 -7.64
C PRO A 94 -23.00 -17.89 -7.65
N VAL A 95 -22.36 -17.10 -6.78
CA VAL A 95 -22.62 -15.64 -6.62
C VAL A 95 -21.44 -14.79 -7.08
N HIS A 96 -20.25 -15.00 -6.51
CA HIS A 96 -19.04 -14.24 -6.84
C HIS A 96 -18.22 -14.87 -7.98
N THR A 97 -17.82 -14.07 -8.97
CA THR A 97 -17.07 -14.53 -10.16
C THR A 97 -15.62 -14.06 -10.18
N GLY A 98 -15.26 -13.10 -9.32
CA GLY A 98 -13.93 -12.50 -9.29
C GLY A 98 -13.52 -12.10 -7.88
N LEU A 99 -12.21 -11.97 -7.70
CA LEU A 99 -11.55 -11.47 -6.49
C LEU A 99 -10.53 -10.42 -6.91
N ARG A 100 -10.61 -9.22 -6.34
CA ARG A 100 -9.65 -8.14 -6.56
C ARG A 100 -8.73 -8.03 -5.35
N ALA A 101 -7.48 -8.40 -5.53
CA ALA A 101 -6.44 -8.29 -4.51
C ALA A 101 -5.54 -7.09 -4.79
N ALA A 102 -5.27 -6.28 -3.77
CA ALA A 102 -4.21 -5.28 -3.78
C ALA A 102 -2.94 -5.90 -3.20
N TYR A 103 -1.81 -5.76 -3.87
CA TYR A 103 -0.52 -6.22 -3.40
C TYR A 103 0.36 -5.03 -3.08
N LEU A 104 0.83 -4.94 -1.84
CA LEU A 104 1.75 -3.90 -1.41
C LEU A 104 3.07 -4.02 -2.18
N LEU A 105 3.39 -3.00 -2.97
CA LEU A 105 4.64 -2.91 -3.72
C LEU A 105 5.75 -2.34 -2.85
N CYS A 106 5.46 -1.22 -2.19
CA CYS A 106 6.40 -0.54 -1.30
C CYS A 106 5.64 0.37 -0.34
N ILE A 107 6.20 0.54 0.86
CA ILE A 107 5.80 1.56 1.81
C ILE A 107 7.07 2.10 2.48
N THR A 108 7.17 3.42 2.59
CA THR A 108 8.29 4.10 3.24
C THR A 108 7.74 5.34 3.95
N SER A 109 8.19 5.55 5.18
CA SER A 109 7.74 6.65 6.00
C SER A 109 8.93 7.31 6.71
N ALA A 110 8.96 8.64 6.68
CA ALA A 110 9.94 9.46 7.40
C ALA A 110 9.31 10.25 8.57
N ALA A 111 8.02 10.59 8.47
CA ALA A 111 7.33 11.40 9.48
C ALA A 111 6.17 10.65 10.16
N THR A 112 5.44 9.83 9.42
CA THR A 112 4.23 9.14 9.92
C THR A 112 4.59 7.78 10.53
N GLU A 113 3.84 7.30 11.53
CA GLU A 113 4.00 5.90 11.97
C GLU A 113 3.59 4.96 10.82
N LEU A 114 4.44 3.99 10.48
CA LEU A 114 4.21 3.10 9.33
C LEU A 114 2.85 2.37 9.41
N ALA A 115 2.40 2.03 10.62
CA ALA A 115 1.10 1.42 10.87
C ALA A 115 -0.08 2.37 10.58
N GLU A 116 0.07 3.67 10.80
CA GLU A 116 -0.97 4.65 10.47
C GLU A 116 -1.08 4.84 8.95
N LEU A 117 0.06 4.99 8.27
CA LEU A 117 0.11 5.08 6.81
C LEU A 117 -0.46 3.82 6.14
N MET A 118 -0.11 2.63 6.64
CA MET A 118 -0.66 1.38 6.13
C MET A 118 -2.15 1.24 6.43
N LYS A 119 -2.64 1.74 7.58
CA LYS A 119 -4.07 1.75 7.88
C LYS A 119 -4.87 2.59 6.89
N ASP A 120 -4.36 3.77 6.54
CA ASP A 120 -4.98 4.62 5.52
C ASP A 120 -4.90 4.00 4.13
N THR A 121 -3.82 3.28 3.83
CA THR A 121 -3.69 2.48 2.60
C THR A 121 -4.77 1.40 2.51
N LEU A 122 -5.13 0.74 3.62
CA LEU A 122 -6.26 -0.20 3.65
C LEU A 122 -7.60 0.49 3.35
N ILE A 123 -7.80 1.70 3.86
CA ILE A 123 -9.00 2.52 3.57
C ILE A 123 -9.06 2.85 2.08
N LEU A 124 -7.95 3.29 1.50
CA LEU A 124 -7.84 3.62 0.08
C LEU A 124 -8.10 2.40 -0.81
N ALA A 125 -7.50 1.25 -0.50
CA ALA A 125 -7.73 0.01 -1.24
C ALA A 125 -9.21 -0.42 -1.16
N LYS A 126 -9.83 -0.34 0.03
CA LYS A 126 -11.27 -0.61 0.19
C LYS A 126 -12.12 0.34 -0.63
N SER A 127 -11.81 1.64 -0.63
CA SER A 127 -12.55 2.65 -1.42
C SER A 127 -12.49 2.39 -2.93
N LYS A 128 -11.40 1.76 -3.40
CA LYS A 128 -11.21 1.33 -4.79
C LYS A 128 -11.84 -0.04 -5.11
N GLY A 129 -12.51 -0.65 -4.14
CA GLY A 129 -13.20 -1.93 -4.30
C GLY A 129 -12.27 -3.13 -4.39
N PHE A 130 -11.14 -3.09 -3.70
CA PHE A 130 -10.33 -4.28 -3.44
C PHE A 130 -10.94 -5.10 -2.29
N ASP A 131 -10.96 -6.42 -2.46
CA ASP A 131 -11.53 -7.37 -1.51
C ASP A 131 -10.53 -7.75 -0.42
N VAL A 132 -9.24 -7.75 -0.76
CA VAL A 132 -8.13 -8.10 0.13
C VAL A 132 -6.90 -7.28 -0.20
N LEU A 133 -6.11 -6.94 0.83
CA LEU A 133 -4.77 -6.38 0.66
C LEU A 133 -3.74 -7.39 1.18
N CYS A 134 -2.77 -7.71 0.33
CA CYS A 134 -1.67 -8.62 0.60
C CYS A 134 -0.37 -7.83 0.76
N ALA A 135 0.42 -8.18 1.78
CA ALA A 135 1.74 -7.64 2.01
C ALA A 135 2.70 -8.80 2.32
N LEU A 136 3.95 -8.67 1.86
CA LEU A 136 5.01 -9.60 2.19
C LEU A 136 5.69 -9.20 3.50
N ASP A 137 6.20 -10.20 4.22
CA ASP A 137 7.06 -10.01 5.39
C ASP A 137 8.49 -9.65 4.94
N VAL A 138 8.63 -8.43 4.44
CA VAL A 138 9.89 -7.85 3.95
C VAL A 138 10.01 -6.40 4.45
N MET A 139 11.23 -5.87 4.44
CA MET A 139 11.52 -4.52 4.93
C MET A 139 11.03 -4.33 6.37
N ASP A 140 10.41 -3.18 6.68
CA ASP A 140 9.87 -2.87 8.00
C ASP A 140 8.38 -3.26 8.14
N ASN A 141 7.85 -4.11 7.23
CA ASN A 141 6.42 -4.41 7.19
C ASN A 141 5.92 -5.13 8.46
N THR A 142 6.77 -5.93 9.11
CA THR A 142 6.48 -6.59 10.40
C THR A 142 5.91 -5.64 11.44
N SER A 143 6.31 -4.37 11.43
CA SER A 143 5.87 -3.34 12.37
C SER A 143 4.36 -3.06 12.34
N PHE A 144 3.68 -3.33 11.22
CA PHE A 144 2.25 -3.11 11.06
C PHE A 144 1.42 -4.38 10.84
N LEU A 145 2.01 -5.49 10.38
CA LEU A 145 1.26 -6.69 9.98
C LEU A 145 0.34 -7.19 11.10
N GLU A 146 0.88 -7.42 12.30
CA GLU A 146 0.08 -7.89 13.44
C GLU A 146 -0.91 -6.81 13.91
N LYS A 147 -0.45 -5.57 14.04
CA LYS A 147 -1.26 -4.42 14.50
C LYS A 147 -2.50 -4.20 13.62
N LEU A 148 -2.37 -4.45 12.32
CA LEU A 148 -3.43 -4.26 11.32
C LEU A 148 -4.11 -5.57 10.90
N LYS A 149 -3.97 -6.62 11.72
CA LYS A 149 -4.72 -7.89 11.58
C LYS A 149 -4.44 -8.63 10.27
N PHE A 150 -3.24 -8.46 9.72
CA PHE A 150 -2.79 -9.34 8.63
C PHE A 150 -2.62 -10.76 9.16
N THR A 151 -3.05 -11.72 8.36
CA THR A 151 -2.92 -13.14 8.66
C THR A 151 -1.93 -13.77 7.69
N ILE A 152 -1.04 -14.61 8.19
CA ILE A 152 -0.08 -15.34 7.36
C ILE A 152 -0.85 -16.26 6.39
N SER A 153 -0.54 -16.14 5.11
CA SER A 153 -1.03 -17.07 4.08
C SER A 153 -0.03 -18.21 3.94
N ASP A 154 -0.52 -19.44 3.78
CA ASP A 154 0.28 -20.66 3.66
C ASP A 154 1.02 -20.81 2.29
N LYS A 155 1.11 -19.70 1.55
CA LYS A 155 1.80 -19.65 0.26
C LYS A 155 3.23 -19.18 0.54
N ARG A 156 4.13 -20.16 0.69
CA ARG A 156 5.59 -19.95 0.70
C ARG A 156 6.11 -19.71 -0.71
#